data_AF-A0A2V6ASK7-F1
#
_entry.id   AF-A0A2V6ASK7-F1
#
_cell.length_a   1.000
_cell.length_b   1.000
_cell.length_c   1.000
_cell.angle_alpha   90.00
_cell.angle_beta   90.00
_cell.angle_gamma   90.00
#
_symmetry.space_group_name_H-M   'P 1'
#
loop_
_entity.id
_entity.type
_entity.pdbx_description
1 polymer ?
#
loop_
_entity_poly.entity_id
_entity_poly.type
_entity_poly.pdbx_seq_one_letter_code
_entity_poly.pdbx_strand_id
1 'polypeptide(L)'
;ERGWHKYPPSSKFKQDDEVGISGTKTFEIVVSPNENKQSLPPLAFSYFDPAKEQYVTLHSEPTAITVQGGATAPNVAVQQPSSSPVTAPRGRPPVPNATKPQDILYQLTEPSRTAEFKPLYARRGFWAAQSLPFAALLFFAGWKIRRARLDDREARRISALQHEAAQLMHKLRHDDASPREYYSEASRIVRLKAALASGNRGIDPNVMDAEKAADTFKLDTEARDRLRRLFEQNDEWQYSGTHNGPGRISPENRRDVLELIENLG
;
A
#
# COMPACT_ATOMS: atom_id res chain seq x y z
N GLU A 1 -33.47 -4.53 -37.42
CA GLU A 1 -32.52 -4.08 -38.46
C GLU A 1 -32.34 -5.11 -39.59
N ARG A 2 -33.41 -5.63 -40.20
CA ARG A 2 -33.33 -6.51 -41.39
C ARG A 2 -33.67 -5.68 -42.64
N GLY A 3 -32.95 -5.92 -43.74
CA GLY A 3 -33.25 -5.36 -45.07
C GLY A 3 -32.44 -4.14 -45.53
N TRP A 4 -31.24 -3.90 -44.99
CA TRP A 4 -30.32 -2.85 -45.47
C TRP A 4 -28.94 -3.44 -45.77
N HIS A 5 -28.40 -3.20 -46.97
CA HIS A 5 -26.99 -3.43 -47.24
C HIS A 5 -26.18 -2.16 -46.93
N LYS A 6 -25.16 -2.32 -46.09
CA LYS A 6 -24.23 -1.25 -45.69
C LYS A 6 -22.90 -1.47 -46.40
N TYR A 7 -22.45 -0.47 -47.13
CA TYR A 7 -21.11 -0.47 -47.72
C TYR A 7 -20.10 0.11 -46.73
N PRO A 8 -18.80 -0.28 -46.80
CA PRO A 8 -17.78 0.27 -45.92
C PRO A 8 -17.75 1.81 -46.05
N PRO A 9 -17.77 2.55 -44.93
CA PRO A 9 -17.76 4.00 -44.95
C PRO A 9 -16.49 4.52 -45.62
N SER A 10 -16.63 5.53 -46.48
CA SER A 10 -15.48 6.32 -46.89
C SER A 10 -15.31 7.49 -45.91
N SER A 11 -14.07 7.86 -45.61
CA SER A 11 -13.76 9.01 -44.77
C SER A 11 -12.79 9.92 -45.48
N LYS A 12 -13.10 11.21 -45.50
CA LYS A 12 -12.24 12.27 -46.04
C LYS A 12 -11.95 13.26 -44.92
N PHE A 13 -10.68 13.62 -44.75
CA PHE A 13 -10.28 14.67 -43.83
C PHE A 13 -9.77 15.86 -44.62
N LYS A 14 -10.35 17.03 -44.37
CA LYS A 14 -9.88 18.29 -44.90
C LYS A 14 -9.24 19.06 -43.75
N GLN A 15 -7.94 19.27 -43.85
CA GLN A 15 -7.17 20.06 -42.90
C GLN A 15 -7.44 21.55 -43.13
N ASP A 16 -7.69 22.30 -42.05
CA ASP A 16 -8.00 23.74 -42.12
C ASP A 16 -6.85 24.61 -41.56
N ASP A 17 -5.78 24.02 -41.03
CA ASP A 17 -4.62 24.71 -40.46
C ASP A 17 -3.30 24.03 -40.86
N GLU A 18 -2.19 24.77 -41.00
CA GLU A 18 -0.90 24.27 -41.51
C GLU A 18 -0.32 23.12 -40.67
N VAL A 19 -0.59 23.09 -39.36
CA VAL A 19 -0.08 22.06 -38.44
C VAL A 19 -0.98 20.84 -38.28
N GLY A 20 -2.17 20.82 -38.89
CA GLY A 20 -3.02 19.62 -38.96
C GLY A 20 -3.83 19.33 -37.70
N ILE A 21 -3.90 20.29 -36.77
CA ILE A 21 -4.58 20.12 -35.47
C ILE A 21 -6.09 20.39 -35.59
N SER A 22 -6.50 21.29 -36.50
CA SER A 22 -7.91 21.54 -36.81
C SER A 22 -8.25 21.16 -38.25
N GLY A 23 -9.43 20.60 -38.44
CA GLY A 23 -9.95 20.26 -39.75
C GLY A 23 -11.33 19.61 -39.68
N THR A 24 -11.93 19.45 -40.85
CA THR A 24 -13.25 18.84 -41.00
C THR A 24 -13.12 17.39 -41.46
N LYS A 25 -13.70 16.46 -40.70
CA LYS A 25 -13.78 15.04 -41.07
C LYS A 25 -15.17 14.69 -41.59
N THR A 26 -15.25 14.31 -42.86
CA THR A 26 -16.50 13.87 -43.50
C THR A 26 -16.51 12.35 -43.57
N PHE A 27 -17.63 11.74 -43.18
CA PHE A 27 -17.90 10.31 -43.36
C PHE A 27 -19.07 10.14 -44.31
N GLU A 28 -18.92 9.28 -45.30
CA GLU A 28 -19.97 8.96 -46.26
C GLU A 28 -20.30 7.47 -46.15
N ILE A 29 -21.57 7.18 -45.86
CA ILE A 29 -22.09 5.82 -45.72
C ILE A 29 -23.19 5.65 -46.75
N VAL A 30 -22.99 4.74 -47.70
CA VAL A 30 -24.04 4.34 -48.64
C VAL A 30 -24.90 3.26 -48.00
N VAL A 31 -26.21 3.52 -47.88
CA VAL A 31 -27.18 2.60 -47.33
C VAL A 31 -28.22 2.29 -48.40
N SER A 32 -28.34 1.02 -48.81
CA SER A 32 -29.31 0.58 -49.83
C SER A 32 -30.44 -0.21 -49.19
N PRO A 33 -31.72 0.20 -49.35
CA PRO A 33 -32.86 -0.56 -48.86
C PRO A 33 -33.13 -1.75 -49.79
N ASN A 34 -33.23 -2.95 -49.23
CA ASN A 34 -33.57 -4.17 -50.01
C ASN A 34 -35.08 -4.41 -50.11
N GLU A 35 -35.88 -3.64 -49.37
CA GLU A 35 -37.33 -3.76 -49.25
C GLU A 35 -37.94 -2.35 -49.35
N ASN A 36 -39.22 -2.24 -49.72
CA ASN A 36 -39.93 -0.96 -49.68
C ASN A 36 -39.97 -0.43 -48.23
N LYS A 37 -39.09 0.53 -47.91
CA LYS A 37 -39.05 1.24 -46.62
C LYS A 37 -39.34 2.71 -46.85
N GLN A 38 -40.14 3.30 -45.97
CA GLN A 38 -40.69 4.66 -46.13
C GLN A 38 -39.89 5.75 -45.40
N SER A 39 -38.89 5.38 -44.59
CA SER A 39 -38.11 6.34 -43.79
C SER A 39 -36.71 5.81 -43.48
N LEU A 40 -35.73 6.70 -43.52
CA LEU A 40 -34.37 6.46 -43.04
C LEU A 40 -34.37 6.55 -41.50
N PRO A 41 -33.84 5.55 -40.77
CA PRO A 41 -33.77 5.62 -39.32
C PRO A 41 -32.85 6.77 -38.86
N PRO A 42 -33.15 7.42 -37.73
CA PRO A 42 -32.30 8.48 -37.17
C PRO A 42 -30.91 7.93 -36.83
N LEU A 43 -29.88 8.63 -37.27
CA LEU A 43 -28.49 8.30 -36.98
C LEU A 43 -28.07 9.02 -35.70
N ALA A 44 -27.38 8.31 -34.80
CA ALA A 44 -26.79 8.89 -33.61
C ALA A 44 -25.26 8.93 -33.76
N PHE A 45 -24.66 10.09 -33.46
CA PHE A 45 -23.22 10.27 -33.42
C PHE A 45 -22.81 10.90 -32.09
N SER A 46 -21.95 10.22 -31.34
CA SER A 46 -21.42 10.71 -30.07
C SER A 46 -19.96 11.14 -30.21
N TYR A 47 -19.64 12.31 -29.68
CA TYR A 47 -18.27 12.83 -29.61
C TYR A 47 -17.98 13.40 -28.23
N PHE A 48 -16.70 13.49 -27.86
CA PHE A 48 -16.27 14.15 -26.64
C PHE A 48 -16.07 15.64 -26.90
N ASP A 49 -16.78 16.50 -26.16
CA ASP A 49 -16.59 17.95 -26.19
C ASP A 49 -15.60 18.34 -25.08
N PRO A 50 -14.33 18.67 -25.40
CA PRO A 50 -13.33 19.00 -24.39
C PRO A 50 -13.62 20.30 -23.64
N ALA A 51 -14.43 21.21 -24.18
CA ALA A 51 -14.81 22.44 -23.48
C ALA A 51 -15.88 22.19 -22.41
N LYS A 52 -16.73 21.16 -22.62
CA LYS A 52 -17.78 20.75 -21.68
C LYS A 52 -17.40 19.53 -20.84
N GLU A 53 -16.21 18.96 -21.09
CA GLU A 53 -15.65 17.76 -20.45
C GLU A 53 -16.62 16.55 -20.42
N GLN A 54 -17.50 16.44 -21.40
CA GLN A 54 -18.53 15.41 -21.45
C GLN A 54 -18.79 14.92 -22.88
N TYR A 55 -19.39 13.74 -22.98
CA TYR A 55 -19.83 13.20 -24.26
C TYR A 55 -21.16 13.83 -24.68
N VAL A 56 -21.19 14.36 -25.90
CA VAL A 56 -22.39 14.93 -26.52
C VAL A 56 -22.84 14.02 -27.65
N THR A 57 -24.13 13.66 -27.67
CA THR A 57 -24.74 12.84 -28.73
C THR A 57 -25.62 13.71 -29.62
N LEU A 58 -25.36 13.67 -30.92
CA LEU A 58 -26.18 14.29 -31.95
C LEU A 58 -27.05 13.23 -32.60
N HIS A 59 -28.34 13.55 -32.77
CA HIS A 59 -29.29 12.72 -33.49
C HIS A 59 -29.67 13.40 -34.80
N SER A 60 -29.70 12.65 -35.90
CA SER A 60 -30.23 13.15 -37.17
C SER A 60 -31.75 13.03 -37.19
N GLU A 61 -32.41 13.96 -37.88
CA GLU A 61 -33.85 13.88 -38.10
C GLU A 61 -34.21 12.71 -39.04
N PRO A 62 -35.30 11.96 -38.77
CA PRO A 62 -35.80 10.94 -39.68
C PRO A 62 -36.17 11.56 -41.03
N THR A 63 -35.59 11.06 -42.11
CA THR A 63 -35.87 11.55 -43.47
C THR A 63 -36.78 10.57 -44.20
N ALA A 64 -37.96 11.02 -44.61
CA ALA A 64 -38.89 10.19 -45.40
C ALA A 64 -38.29 9.89 -46.78
N ILE A 65 -38.29 8.61 -47.18
CA ILE A 65 -37.81 8.16 -48.48
C ILE A 65 -38.92 7.32 -49.14
N THR A 66 -39.17 7.52 -50.43
CA THR A 66 -40.12 6.69 -51.18
C THR A 66 -39.33 5.73 -52.06
N VAL A 67 -39.27 4.46 -51.65
CA VAL A 67 -38.72 3.37 -52.46
C VAL A 67 -39.87 2.77 -53.27
N GLN A 68 -39.74 2.72 -54.60
CA GLN A 68 -40.66 2.01 -55.49
C GLN A 68 -39.99 0.72 -55.99
N GLY A 69 -40.36 -0.42 -55.42
CA GLY A 69 -39.96 -1.74 -55.92
C GLY A 69 -41.07 -2.42 -56.73
N GLY A 70 -40.82 -2.75 -58.00
CA GLY A 70 -41.65 -3.68 -58.77
C GLY A 70 -41.51 -3.65 -60.31
N ALA A 71 -40.49 -4.31 -60.87
CA ALA A 71 -40.57 -5.10 -62.11
C ALA A 71 -39.24 -5.84 -62.35
N THR A 72 -39.30 -7.16 -62.43
CA THR A 72 -38.24 -8.02 -62.96
C THR A 72 -37.92 -7.66 -64.42
N ALA A 73 -36.64 -7.49 -64.75
CA ALA A 73 -36.13 -7.42 -66.13
C ALA A 73 -34.66 -7.92 -66.15
N PRO A 74 -34.19 -8.54 -67.24
CA PRO A 74 -34.07 -9.99 -67.35
C PRO A 74 -32.69 -10.51 -66.90
N ASN A 75 -32.71 -11.78 -66.49
CA ASN A 75 -31.54 -12.60 -66.26
C ASN A 75 -30.79 -12.77 -67.60
N VAL A 76 -29.73 -11.99 -67.83
CA VAL A 76 -28.78 -12.25 -68.92
C VAL A 76 -27.69 -13.15 -68.36
N ALA A 77 -27.89 -14.44 -68.55
CA ALA A 77 -26.84 -15.44 -68.43
C ALA A 77 -25.80 -15.19 -69.54
N VAL A 78 -24.52 -15.04 -69.16
CA VAL A 78 -23.40 -15.28 -70.10
C VAL A 78 -22.36 -16.15 -69.41
N GLN A 79 -22.58 -17.45 -69.62
CA GLN A 79 -21.63 -18.48 -70.04
C GLN A 79 -20.28 -18.57 -69.33
N GLN A 80 -20.21 -19.59 -68.48
CA GLN A 80 -18.99 -20.27 -68.07
C GLN A 80 -18.54 -21.22 -69.19
N PRO A 81 -17.31 -21.10 -69.75
CA PRO A 81 -16.82 -22.08 -70.71
C PRO A 81 -16.29 -23.33 -69.99
N SER A 82 -16.88 -24.46 -70.37
CA SER A 82 -16.46 -25.83 -70.07
C SER A 82 -15.10 -26.17 -70.69
N SER A 83 -14.46 -27.17 -70.09
CA SER A 83 -13.14 -27.71 -70.43
C SER A 83 -13.12 -28.59 -71.69
N SER A 84 -12.02 -28.44 -72.45
CA SER A 84 -11.30 -29.43 -73.30
C SER A 84 -11.63 -29.50 -74.82
N PRO A 85 -10.69 -29.86 -75.74
CA PRO A 85 -9.21 -29.77 -75.71
C PRO A 85 -8.52 -29.32 -77.05
N VAL A 86 -7.23 -28.95 -76.94
CA VAL A 86 -6.10 -29.11 -77.90
C VAL A 86 -6.05 -28.31 -79.23
N THR A 87 -5.07 -27.38 -79.33
CA THR A 87 -3.97 -27.28 -80.35
C THR A 87 -3.47 -25.84 -80.51
N ALA A 88 -2.17 -25.58 -80.27
CA ALA A 88 -1.44 -24.35 -80.66
C ALA A 88 -0.80 -24.56 -82.06
N PRO A 89 -0.50 -23.53 -82.90
CA PRO A 89 0.59 -22.57 -82.61
C PRO A 89 0.55 -21.15 -83.28
N ARG A 90 1.13 -20.16 -82.56
CA ARG A 90 2.16 -19.17 -82.95
C ARG A 90 2.06 -18.32 -84.25
N GLY A 91 2.10 -16.97 -84.12
CA GLY A 91 2.52 -16.04 -85.21
C GLY A 91 2.40 -14.51 -84.98
N ARG A 92 3.47 -13.87 -84.44
CA ARG A 92 4.05 -12.48 -84.58
C ARG A 92 3.23 -11.13 -84.46
N PRO A 93 3.94 -10.00 -84.12
CA PRO A 93 3.47 -8.70 -83.51
C PRO A 93 3.39 -7.54 -84.56
N PRO A 94 3.26 -6.19 -84.28
CA PRO A 94 3.43 -5.41 -83.02
C PRO A 94 2.51 -4.18 -82.71
N VAL A 95 2.62 -3.67 -81.46
CA VAL A 95 2.37 -2.31 -80.86
C VAL A 95 0.95 -1.66 -80.89
N PRO A 96 0.61 -0.66 -80.02
CA PRO A 96 1.29 -0.11 -78.82
C PRO A 96 0.38 0.07 -77.57
N ASN A 97 1.01 0.24 -76.40
CA ASN A 97 0.51 0.99 -75.23
C ASN A 97 -0.84 0.60 -74.61
N ALA A 98 -0.80 -0.35 -73.66
CA ALA A 98 -1.63 -0.25 -72.47
C ALA A 98 -0.75 -0.54 -71.27
N THR A 99 -0.30 0.54 -70.64
CA THR A 99 0.37 0.56 -69.35
C THR A 99 -0.38 -0.35 -68.39
N LYS A 100 0.28 -1.45 -68.02
CA LYS A 100 0.00 -2.24 -66.83
C LYS A 100 -0.39 -1.28 -65.70
N PRO A 101 -1.51 -1.47 -64.98
CA PRO A 101 -1.68 -0.75 -63.73
C PRO A 101 -0.62 -1.29 -62.75
N GLN A 102 0.57 -0.69 -62.78
CA GLN A 102 1.14 -0.17 -61.54
C GLN A 102 0.07 0.83 -61.04
N ASP A 103 -0.29 0.87 -59.78
CA ASP A 103 0.62 0.80 -58.68
C ASP A 103 -0.23 0.66 -57.42
N ILE A 104 0.23 -0.22 -56.54
CA ILE A 104 0.25 -0.10 -55.09
C ILE A 104 -0.65 1.05 -54.57
N LEU A 105 -1.76 0.69 -53.93
CA LEU A 105 -2.45 1.55 -52.97
C LEU A 105 -1.39 2.28 -52.15
N TYR A 106 -1.35 3.60 -52.26
CA TYR A 106 -0.55 4.44 -51.38
C TYR A 106 -1.18 4.30 -49.98
N GLN A 107 -0.75 3.28 -49.23
CA GLN A 107 -0.89 3.28 -47.80
C GLN A 107 -0.11 4.51 -47.34
N LEU A 108 -0.84 5.60 -47.05
CA LEU A 108 -0.34 6.65 -46.17
C LEU A 108 0.05 5.97 -44.86
N THR A 109 1.28 5.48 -44.84
CA THR A 109 2.01 5.19 -43.63
C THR A 109 2.56 6.53 -43.21
N GLU A 110 1.67 7.43 -42.76
CA GLU A 110 2.12 8.29 -41.69
C GLU A 110 2.38 7.31 -40.53
N PRO A 111 3.59 7.27 -39.97
CA PRO A 111 3.81 6.56 -38.73
C PRO A 111 3.03 7.34 -37.67
N SER A 112 1.72 7.13 -37.58
CA SER A 112 0.93 7.50 -36.43
C SER A 112 1.57 6.75 -35.29
N ARG A 113 2.43 7.47 -34.55
CA ARG A 113 3.29 7.02 -33.46
C ARG A 113 2.71 5.74 -32.90
N THR A 114 3.21 4.59 -33.36
CA THR A 114 2.69 3.30 -32.95
C THR A 114 2.88 3.29 -31.45
N ALA A 115 1.79 3.52 -30.73
CA ALA A 115 1.77 3.37 -29.30
C ALA A 115 1.93 1.86 -29.12
N GLU A 116 3.18 1.41 -29.04
CA GLU A 116 3.51 0.07 -28.64
C GLU A 116 2.75 -0.15 -27.33
N PHE A 117 1.72 -1.00 -27.38
CA PHE A 117 1.03 -1.49 -26.19
C PHE A 117 2.00 -2.42 -25.46
N LYS A 118 3.07 -1.84 -24.91
CA LYS A 118 3.97 -2.52 -23.99
C LYS A 118 3.18 -2.79 -22.72
N PRO A 119 2.99 -4.06 -22.35
CA PRO A 119 2.19 -4.42 -21.20
C PRO A 119 2.75 -3.73 -19.95
N LEU A 120 1.88 -3.41 -18.99
CA LEU A 120 2.24 -2.56 -17.85
C LEU A 120 3.45 -3.10 -17.07
N TYR A 121 3.60 -4.43 -16.97
CA TYR A 121 4.73 -5.09 -16.32
C TYR A 121 6.08 -4.88 -17.03
N ALA A 122 6.11 -4.54 -18.31
CA ALA A 122 7.34 -4.25 -19.06
C ALA A 122 7.85 -2.82 -18.83
N ARG A 123 7.03 -1.95 -18.21
CA ARG A 123 7.39 -0.57 -17.90
C ARG A 123 8.10 -0.53 -16.55
N ARG A 124 9.32 0.03 -16.50
CA ARG A 124 10.08 0.22 -15.24
C ARG A 124 9.30 1.01 -14.18
N GLY A 125 8.47 1.96 -14.61
CA GLY A 125 7.63 2.76 -13.71
C GLY A 125 6.57 1.94 -12.96
N PHE A 126 6.06 0.85 -13.54
CA PHE A 126 5.10 -0.04 -12.87
C PHE A 126 5.74 -0.74 -11.67
N TRP A 127 6.96 -1.27 -11.85
CA TRP A 127 7.73 -1.88 -10.75
C TRP A 127 8.15 -0.86 -9.70
N ALA A 128 8.52 0.36 -10.09
CA ALA A 128 8.81 1.43 -9.15
C ALA A 128 7.58 1.77 -8.29
N ALA A 129 6.41 1.95 -8.92
CA ALA A 129 5.15 2.21 -8.22
C ALA A 129 4.72 1.04 -7.30
N GLN A 130 4.96 -0.21 -7.72
CA GLN A 130 4.65 -1.40 -6.91
C GLN A 130 5.65 -1.62 -5.76
N SER A 131 6.90 -1.22 -5.94
CA SER A 131 7.94 -1.34 -4.90
C SER A 131 7.72 -0.40 -3.73
N LEU A 132 7.09 0.76 -3.96
CA LEU A 132 6.86 1.79 -2.94
C LEU A 132 5.98 1.28 -1.77
N PRO A 133 4.77 0.72 -1.97
CA PRO A 133 3.97 0.19 -0.87
C PRO A 133 4.64 -1.04 -0.23
N PHE A 134 5.37 -1.86 -1.00
CA PHE A 134 6.07 -3.02 -0.46
C PHE A 134 7.24 -2.60 0.44
N ALA A 135 8.04 -1.63 0.02
CA ALA A 135 9.12 -1.06 0.81
C ALA A 135 8.59 -0.36 2.07
N ALA A 136 7.47 0.37 1.97
CA ALA A 136 6.82 0.98 3.12
C ALA A 136 6.35 -0.07 4.14
N LEU A 137 5.76 -1.18 3.68
CA LEU A 137 5.38 -2.30 4.55
C LEU A 137 6.59 -2.95 5.21
N LEU A 138 7.66 -3.23 4.46
CA LEU A 138 8.89 -3.80 5.02
C LEU A 138 9.55 -2.86 6.03
N PHE A 139 9.59 -1.56 5.73
CA PHE A 139 10.09 -0.55 6.65
C PHE A 139 9.27 -0.50 7.92
N PHE A 140 7.94 -0.45 7.82
CA PHE A 140 7.03 -0.43 8.96
C PHE A 140 7.12 -1.71 9.80
N ALA A 141 7.16 -2.89 9.15
CA ALA A 141 7.34 -4.17 9.82
C ALA A 141 8.70 -4.23 10.53
N GLY A 142 9.78 -3.83 9.87
CA GLY A 142 11.12 -3.77 10.47
C GLY A 142 11.19 -2.80 11.63
N TRP A 143 10.56 -1.62 11.52
CA TRP A 143 10.47 -0.65 12.60
C TRP A 143 9.66 -1.19 13.79
N LYS A 144 8.52 -1.81 13.53
CA LYS A 144 7.68 -2.43 14.58
C LYS A 144 8.40 -3.58 15.27
N ILE A 145 9.11 -4.45 14.52
CA ILE A 145 9.90 -5.54 15.09
C ILE A 145 11.06 -5.00 15.92
N ARG A 146 11.76 -3.96 15.45
CA ARG A 146 12.82 -3.31 16.23
C ARG A 146 12.26 -2.73 17.54
N ARG A 147 11.12 -2.06 17.49
CA ARG A 147 10.44 -1.51 18.67
C ARG A 147 10.01 -2.61 19.63
N ALA A 148 9.35 -3.66 19.14
CA ALA A 148 8.95 -4.80 19.95
C ALA A 148 10.14 -5.53 20.59
N ARG A 149 11.29 -5.62 19.91
CA ARG A 149 12.51 -6.21 20.49
C ARG A 149 13.14 -5.35 21.58
N LEU A 150 13.01 -4.02 21.51
CA LEU A 150 13.45 -3.13 22.58
C LEU A 150 12.51 -3.27 23.79
N ASP A 151 11.20 -3.19 23.55
CA ASP A 151 10.17 -3.36 24.59
C ASP A 151 10.28 -4.74 25.28
N ASP A 152 10.53 -5.82 24.53
CA ASP A 152 10.68 -7.18 25.09
C ASP A 152 11.96 -7.31 25.95
N ARG A 153 13.07 -6.67 25.58
CA ARG A 153 14.28 -6.65 26.42
C ARG A 153 14.04 -5.89 27.72
N GLU A 154 13.31 -4.78 27.66
CA GLU A 154 12.97 -3.97 28.83
C GLU A 154 11.97 -4.72 29.73
N ALA A 155 10.93 -5.32 29.15
CA ALA A 155 9.96 -6.13 29.87
C ALA A 155 10.62 -7.32 30.60
N ARG A 156 11.58 -7.99 29.96
CA ARG A 156 12.37 -9.07 30.58
C ARG A 156 13.27 -8.57 31.72
N ARG A 157 13.84 -7.37 31.59
CA ARG A 157 14.64 -6.75 32.67
C ARG A 157 13.76 -6.41 33.86
N ILE A 158 12.62 -5.77 33.61
CA ILE A 158 11.64 -5.42 34.65
C ILE A 158 11.13 -6.68 35.35
N SER A 159 10.78 -7.73 34.60
CA SER A 159 10.32 -8.97 35.21
C SER A 159 11.41 -9.67 36.01
N ALA A 160 12.66 -9.71 35.53
CA ALA A 160 13.78 -10.27 36.29
C ALA A 160 14.02 -9.51 37.62
N LEU A 161 14.00 -8.17 37.59
CA LEU A 161 14.13 -7.34 38.79
C LEU A 161 12.97 -7.56 39.77
N GLN A 162 11.74 -7.71 39.26
CA GLN A 162 10.57 -8.05 40.09
C GLN A 162 10.72 -9.41 40.77
N HIS A 163 11.20 -10.43 40.04
CA HIS A 163 11.43 -11.75 40.59
C HIS A 163 12.52 -11.72 41.67
N GLU A 164 13.60 -10.97 41.45
CA GLU A 164 14.67 -10.79 42.44
C GLU A 164 14.14 -10.10 43.70
N ALA A 165 13.38 -9.01 43.55
CA ALA A 165 12.76 -8.32 44.68
C ALA A 165 11.79 -9.22 45.47
N ALA A 166 10.97 -10.02 44.78
CA ALA A 166 10.05 -10.95 45.40
C ALA A 166 10.78 -12.08 46.15
N GLN A 167 11.86 -12.62 45.58
CA GLN A 167 12.68 -13.64 46.23
C GLN A 167 13.36 -13.11 47.49
N LEU A 168 13.93 -11.90 47.44
CA LEU A 168 14.54 -11.26 48.61
C LEU A 168 13.50 -10.97 49.69
N MET A 169 12.31 -10.51 49.31
CA MET A 169 11.22 -10.28 50.26
C MET A 169 10.76 -11.58 50.94
N HIS A 170 10.71 -12.69 50.20
CA HIS A 170 10.39 -14.00 50.76
C HIS A 170 11.46 -14.47 51.76
N LYS A 171 12.75 -14.29 51.44
CA LYS A 171 13.87 -14.60 52.35
C LYS A 171 13.80 -13.78 53.63
N LEU A 172 13.58 -12.46 53.51
CA LEU A 172 13.49 -11.55 54.65
C LEU A 172 12.36 -11.92 55.64
N ARG A 173 11.29 -12.55 55.13
CA ARG A 173 10.14 -13.02 55.92
C ARG A 173 10.40 -14.35 56.62
N HIS A 174 11.25 -15.22 56.08
CA HIS A 174 11.47 -16.58 56.60
C HIS A 174 12.77 -16.76 57.37
N ASP A 175 13.86 -16.10 56.99
CA ASP A 175 15.15 -16.29 57.64
C ASP A 175 15.35 -15.30 58.79
N ASP A 176 15.80 -15.80 59.94
CA ASP A 176 16.35 -15.00 61.04
C ASP A 176 17.82 -14.70 60.72
N ALA A 177 18.03 -13.94 59.65
CA ALA A 177 19.35 -13.53 59.18
C ALA A 177 20.04 -12.62 60.22
N SER A 178 21.37 -12.52 60.13
CA SER A 178 22.11 -11.57 60.97
C SER A 178 21.60 -10.14 60.75
N PRO A 179 21.66 -9.24 61.75
CA PRO A 179 21.24 -7.85 61.58
C PRO A 179 21.82 -7.17 60.33
N ARG A 180 23.08 -7.47 60.03
CA ARG A 180 23.79 -6.95 58.85
C ARG A 180 23.14 -7.40 57.54
N GLU A 181 22.92 -8.71 57.40
CA GLU A 181 22.30 -9.29 56.20
C GLU A 181 20.88 -8.75 56.02
N TYR A 182 20.10 -8.68 57.11
CA TYR A 182 18.73 -8.18 57.08
C TYR A 182 18.62 -6.75 56.56
N TYR A 183 19.36 -5.79 57.15
CA TYR A 183 19.30 -4.38 56.69
C TYR A 183 19.89 -4.20 55.28
N SER A 184 20.86 -5.04 54.90
CA SER A 184 21.41 -5.04 53.54
C SER A 184 20.39 -5.54 52.50
N GLU A 185 19.62 -6.58 52.82
CA GLU A 185 18.57 -7.11 51.96
C GLU A 185 17.37 -6.16 51.91
N ALA A 186 16.95 -5.61 53.05
CA ALA A 186 15.86 -4.64 53.15
C ALA A 186 16.11 -3.40 52.28
N SER A 187 17.29 -2.77 52.42
CA SER A 187 17.66 -1.61 51.60
C SER A 187 17.77 -1.95 50.11
N ARG A 188 18.27 -3.14 49.77
CA ARG A 188 18.32 -3.61 48.38
C ARG A 188 16.94 -3.78 47.77
N ILE A 189 15.96 -4.30 48.51
CA ILE A 189 14.56 -4.39 48.05
C ILE A 189 13.99 -2.99 47.77
N VAL A 190 14.21 -2.02 48.67
CA VAL A 190 13.75 -0.63 48.47
C VAL A 190 14.38 -0.03 47.21
N ARG A 191 15.70 -0.23 47.01
CA ARG A 191 16.41 0.21 45.80
C ARG A 191 15.87 -0.43 44.52
N LEU A 192 15.61 -1.74 44.54
CA LEU A 192 15.02 -2.48 43.41
C LEU A 192 13.61 -2.01 43.08
N LYS A 193 12.75 -1.86 44.10
CA LYS A 193 11.40 -1.34 43.92
C LYS A 193 11.41 0.11 43.41
N ALA A 194 12.29 0.96 43.94
CA ALA A 194 12.43 2.34 43.46
C ALA A 194 12.90 2.39 41.99
N ALA A 195 13.86 1.54 41.61
CA ALA A 195 14.30 1.43 40.22
C ALA A 195 13.17 0.97 39.29
N LEU A 196 12.33 0.04 39.74
CA LEU A 196 11.15 -0.42 39.02
C LEU A 196 10.08 0.69 38.87
N ALA A 197 9.77 1.39 39.96
CA ALA A 197 8.79 2.49 39.97
C ALA A 197 9.23 3.70 39.13
N SER A 198 10.55 3.91 38.99
CA SER A 198 11.11 4.97 38.13
C SER A 198 10.81 4.74 36.63
N GLY A 199 10.42 3.51 36.24
CA GLY A 199 9.65 3.19 35.04
C GLY A 199 10.28 3.45 33.66
N ASN A 200 11.38 4.20 33.56
CA ASN A 200 11.92 4.57 32.23
C ASN A 200 13.34 5.15 32.18
N ARG A 201 14.07 5.31 33.29
CA ARG A 201 15.35 6.06 33.29
C ARG A 201 16.62 5.21 33.27
N GLY A 202 16.51 3.87 33.19
CA GLY A 202 17.69 3.00 33.21
C GLY A 202 18.60 3.26 34.41
N ILE A 203 18.01 3.64 35.55
CA ILE A 203 18.77 4.02 36.74
C ILE A 203 19.20 2.73 37.41
N ASP A 204 20.52 2.58 37.59
CA ASP A 204 21.08 1.46 38.31
C ASP A 204 20.52 1.43 39.74
N PRO A 205 20.02 0.27 40.23
CA PRO A 205 19.49 0.14 41.59
C PRO A 205 20.49 0.61 42.67
N ASN A 206 21.78 0.48 42.40
CA ASN A 206 22.84 0.86 43.33
C ASN A 206 23.01 2.37 43.53
N VAL A 207 22.46 3.20 42.65
CA VAL A 207 22.54 4.68 42.71
C VAL A 207 21.33 5.30 43.42
N MET A 208 20.39 4.46 43.86
CA MET A 208 19.18 4.87 44.58
C MET A 208 19.47 5.09 46.06
N ASP A 209 19.46 6.37 46.45
CA ASP A 209 19.52 6.81 47.84
C ASP A 209 18.12 6.88 48.46
N ALA A 210 18.05 6.99 49.79
CA ALA A 210 16.78 7.08 50.51
C ALA A 210 15.87 8.22 50.00
N GLU A 211 16.43 9.41 49.76
CA GLU A 211 15.67 10.56 49.26
C GLU A 211 15.12 10.34 47.85
N LYS A 212 15.94 9.78 46.94
CA LYS A 212 15.49 9.46 45.58
C LYS A 212 14.39 8.41 45.57
N ALA A 213 14.48 7.41 46.46
CA ALA A 213 13.45 6.41 46.63
C ALA A 213 12.16 7.06 47.17
N ALA A 214 12.26 7.89 48.20
CA ALA A 214 11.12 8.59 48.77
C ALA A 214 10.41 9.49 47.74
N ASP A 215 11.16 10.19 46.91
CA ASP A 215 10.62 11.02 45.83
C ASP A 215 9.97 10.19 44.71
N THR A 216 10.55 9.02 44.39
CA THR A 216 9.99 8.12 43.38
C THR A 216 8.62 7.57 43.81
N PHE A 217 8.46 7.25 45.10
CA PHE A 217 7.21 6.74 45.66
C PHE A 217 6.25 7.83 46.16
N LYS A 218 6.66 9.11 46.13
CA LYS A 218 5.89 10.25 46.67
C LYS A 218 5.45 10.02 48.13
N LEU A 219 6.39 9.57 48.95
CA LEU A 219 6.15 9.30 50.37
C LEU A 219 5.85 10.58 51.16
N ASP A 220 5.07 10.43 52.22
CA ASP A 220 4.88 11.47 53.22
C ASP A 220 6.15 11.67 54.07
N THR A 221 6.17 12.74 54.87
CA THR A 221 7.34 13.09 55.68
C THR A 221 7.71 11.97 56.66
N GLU A 222 6.72 11.30 57.22
CA GLU A 222 6.95 10.21 58.18
C GLU A 222 7.56 8.97 57.52
N ALA A 223 7.03 8.51 56.38
CA ALA A 223 7.61 7.37 55.68
C ALA A 223 8.98 7.70 55.07
N ARG A 224 9.22 8.95 54.65
CA ARG A 224 10.55 9.43 54.25
C ARG A 224 11.55 9.29 55.40
N ASP A 225 11.20 9.73 56.60
CA ASP A 225 12.08 9.63 57.78
C ASP A 225 12.33 8.17 58.21
N ARG A 226 11.32 7.30 58.09
CA ARG A 226 11.49 5.85 58.32
C ARG A 226 12.44 5.23 57.30
N LEU A 227 12.32 5.58 56.02
CA LEU A 227 13.17 5.09 54.94
C LEU A 227 14.61 5.59 55.09
N ARG A 228 14.79 6.85 55.50
CA ARG A 228 16.12 7.40 55.84
C ARG A 228 16.79 6.64 56.98
N ARG A 229 16.07 6.37 58.07
CA ARG A 229 16.59 5.60 59.21
C ARG A 229 17.01 4.18 58.82
N LEU A 230 16.27 3.53 57.92
CA LEU A 230 16.63 2.20 57.40
C LEU A 230 17.97 2.24 56.65
N PHE A 231 18.20 3.24 55.80
CA PHE A 231 19.45 3.40 55.07
C PHE A 231 20.62 3.76 56.00
N GLU A 232 20.40 4.66 56.96
CA GLU A 232 21.41 5.01 57.97
C GLU A 232 21.80 3.78 58.80
N GLN A 233 20.84 2.94 59.21
CA GLN A 233 21.13 1.69 59.90
C GLN A 233 21.94 0.73 59.02
N ASN A 234 21.58 0.55 57.75
CA ASN A 234 22.37 -0.29 56.85
C ASN A 234 23.81 0.21 56.70
N ASP A 235 24.00 1.52 56.51
CA ASP A 235 25.33 2.12 56.40
C ASP A 235 26.12 1.94 57.72
N GLU A 236 25.48 2.16 58.87
CA GLU A 236 26.08 1.87 60.17
C GLU A 236 26.52 0.41 60.24
N TRP A 237 25.68 -0.56 59.90
CA TRP A 237 26.02 -1.99 59.94
C TRP A 237 27.11 -2.40 58.94
N GLN A 238 27.21 -1.74 57.78
CA GLN A 238 28.26 -2.00 56.80
C GLN A 238 29.61 -1.42 57.23
N TYR A 239 29.65 -0.22 57.79
CA TYR A 239 30.89 0.48 58.10
C TYR A 239 31.36 0.34 59.56
N SER A 240 30.50 -0.04 60.51
CA SER A 240 30.82 -0.07 61.95
C SER A 240 31.75 -1.20 62.42
N GLY A 241 32.14 -2.14 61.55
CA GLY A 241 32.96 -3.29 61.96
C GLY A 241 32.21 -4.26 62.90
N THR A 242 32.54 -5.54 62.86
CA THR A 242 31.73 -6.67 63.37
C THR A 242 31.45 -6.69 64.88
N HIS A 243 31.88 -5.70 65.67
CA HIS A 243 32.00 -5.82 67.13
C HIS A 243 31.01 -5.01 67.99
N ASN A 244 30.14 -4.16 67.42
CA ASN A 244 29.38 -3.18 68.22
C ASN A 244 27.84 -3.25 68.14
N GLY A 245 27.26 -4.37 67.71
CA GLY A 245 25.80 -4.48 67.55
C GLY A 245 25.16 -5.66 68.28
N PRO A 246 23.89 -5.55 68.71
CA PRO A 246 23.16 -6.67 69.29
C PRO A 246 23.07 -7.83 68.28
N GLY A 247 23.40 -9.05 68.70
CA GLY A 247 23.45 -10.23 67.81
C GLY A 247 22.11 -10.68 67.22
N ARG A 248 21.00 -10.02 67.61
CA ARG A 248 19.65 -10.29 67.09
C ARG A 248 18.88 -8.98 66.89
N ILE A 249 18.01 -8.98 65.88
CA ILE A 249 17.12 -7.87 65.54
C ILE A 249 15.90 -7.92 66.46
N SER A 250 15.45 -6.77 66.96
CA SER A 250 14.19 -6.68 67.71
C SER A 250 13.01 -7.03 66.80
N PRO A 251 12.03 -7.84 67.26
CA PRO A 251 10.86 -8.18 66.47
C PRO A 251 10.00 -6.96 66.08
N GLU A 252 10.08 -5.88 66.84
CA GLU A 252 9.40 -4.60 66.53
C GLU A 252 10.05 -3.94 65.31
N ASN A 253 11.36 -3.72 65.33
CA ASN A 253 12.09 -3.16 64.18
C ASN A 253 11.90 -4.00 62.90
N ARG A 254 11.84 -5.32 63.02
CA ARG A 254 11.58 -6.21 61.88
C ARG A 254 10.20 -5.96 61.27
N ARG A 255 9.17 -5.77 62.11
CA ARG A 255 7.81 -5.49 61.65
C ARG A 255 7.73 -4.13 60.98
N ASP A 256 8.32 -3.10 61.60
CA ASP A 256 8.32 -1.75 61.07
C ASP A 256 9.00 -1.66 59.69
N VAL A 257 10.13 -2.36 59.50
CA VAL A 257 10.84 -2.42 58.22
C VAL A 257 10.03 -3.18 57.16
N LEU A 258 9.40 -4.30 57.54
CA LEU A 258 8.56 -5.06 56.61
C LEU A 258 7.32 -4.27 56.19
N GLU A 259 6.65 -3.60 57.13
CA GLU A 259 5.49 -2.75 56.86
C GLU A 259 5.86 -1.59 55.93
N LEU A 260 7.02 -0.95 56.16
CA LEU A 260 7.54 0.09 55.29
C LEU A 260 7.76 -0.43 53.86
N ILE A 261 8.38 -1.60 53.70
CA ILE A 261 8.65 -2.22 52.39
C ILE A 261 7.35 -2.65 51.68
N GLU A 262 6.35 -3.11 52.42
CA GLU A 262 5.04 -3.49 51.88
C GLU A 262 4.26 -2.27 51.38
N ASN A 263 4.35 -1.14 52.08
CA ASN A 263 3.71 0.12 51.68
C ASN A 263 4.39 0.81 50.48
N LEU A 264 5.58 0.35 50.04
CA LEU A 264 6.34 0.89 48.90
C LEU A 264 5.94 0.24 47.55
N GLY A 265 4.64 0.04 47.29
CA GLY A 265 4.13 -0.70 46.12
C GLY A 265 2.94 -0.06 45.45
#